data_AF-A0A496XLF9-F1
#
_entry.id   AF-A0A496XLF9-F1
#
_cell.length_a   1.000
_cell.length_b   1.000
_cell.length_c   1.000
_cell.angle_alpha   90.00
_cell.angle_beta   90.00
_cell.angle_gamma   90.00
#
_symmetry.space_group_name_H-M   'P 1'
#
loop_
_entity.id
_entity.type
_entity.pdbx_description
1 polymer ?
#
loop_
_entity_poly.entity_id
_entity_poly.type
_entity_poly.pdbx_seq_one_letter_code
_entity_poly.pdbx_strand_id
1 'polypeptide(L)'
;NDYLARIVKPLSTTNSILCLPNQAYDGGKKGLIAKGGMGPKYYSSIRIKLDKGFNYKTMLPTGEEVTVGIGVNVTTVKNKVFLPNQEIIIILKGEKGIDELETLVFFLVQKELIKLSGSWKKIKIRNKELSFQSVRKLREHIEKKEEWKEVHDYMKFLVLNYYCSISPLFKIRFIKELWKGEAKFAGGKKTKLLEDEQTTYDYAKSIST
;
A
#
# COMPACT_ATOMS: atom_id res chain seq x y z
N ASN A 1 -14.70 -15.48 -25.35
CA ASN A 1 -15.02 -15.49 -23.90
C ASN A 1 -14.63 -16.77 -23.19
N ASP A 2 -14.56 -17.92 -23.87
CA ASP A 2 -14.33 -19.23 -23.25
C ASP A 2 -12.88 -19.46 -22.76
N TYR A 3 -11.90 -18.78 -23.35
CA TYR A 3 -10.48 -18.97 -23.04
C TYR A 3 -10.09 -18.60 -21.59
N LEU A 4 -10.60 -17.49 -21.06
CA LEU A 4 -10.33 -17.10 -19.68
C LEU A 4 -10.94 -18.07 -18.67
N ALA A 5 -12.12 -18.62 -18.96
CA ALA A 5 -12.75 -19.62 -18.10
C ALA A 5 -11.87 -20.88 -17.97
N ARG A 6 -11.26 -21.32 -19.08
CA ARG A 6 -10.33 -22.46 -19.12
C ARG A 6 -9.03 -22.21 -18.35
N ILE A 7 -8.56 -20.96 -18.27
CA ILE A 7 -7.34 -20.59 -17.53
C ILE A 7 -7.61 -20.39 -16.04
N VAL A 8 -8.75 -19.78 -15.67
CA VAL A 8 -9.04 -19.42 -14.28
C VAL A 8 -9.18 -20.65 -13.39
N LYS A 9 -9.78 -21.74 -13.89
CA LYS A 9 -9.99 -22.96 -13.11
C LYS A 9 -8.66 -23.59 -12.65
N PRO A 10 -7.67 -23.86 -13.52
CA PRO A 10 -6.34 -24.30 -13.09
C PRO A 10 -5.64 -23.35 -12.13
N LEU A 11 -5.72 -22.03 -12.36
CA LEU A 11 -5.05 -21.04 -11.50
C LEU A 11 -5.53 -21.10 -10.04
N SER A 12 -6.82 -21.42 -9.82
CA SER A 12 -7.37 -21.55 -8.47
C SER A 12 -6.78 -22.73 -7.69
N THR A 13 -6.26 -23.75 -8.39
CA THR A 13 -5.69 -24.96 -7.77
C THR A 13 -4.18 -24.92 -7.62
N THR A 14 -3.47 -24.03 -8.33
CA THR A 14 -2.00 -24.01 -8.37
C THR A 14 -1.37 -22.85 -7.58
N ASN A 15 -2.16 -22.11 -6.80
CA ASN A 15 -1.72 -20.90 -6.08
C ASN A 15 -0.94 -19.92 -6.99
N SER A 16 -1.35 -19.82 -8.26
CA SER A 16 -0.68 -19.01 -9.28
C SER A 16 -1.42 -17.71 -9.53
N ILE A 17 -0.69 -16.62 -9.72
CA ILE A 17 -1.26 -15.30 -10.01
C ILE A 17 -1.11 -14.99 -11.50
N LEU A 18 -2.21 -14.61 -12.15
CA LEU A 18 -2.21 -14.09 -13.51
C LEU A 18 -2.45 -12.58 -13.50
N CYS A 19 -1.44 -11.83 -13.94
CA CYS A 19 -1.52 -10.37 -14.12
C CYS A 19 -1.77 -10.06 -15.60
N LEU A 20 -2.85 -9.33 -15.89
CA LEU A 20 -3.23 -8.92 -17.24
C LEU A 20 -3.13 -7.40 -17.37
N PRO A 21 -2.01 -6.85 -17.88
CA PRO A 21 -1.95 -5.42 -18.19
C PRO A 21 -2.95 -5.11 -19.31
N ASN A 22 -3.66 -4.00 -19.18
CA ASN A 22 -4.63 -3.58 -20.19
C ASN A 22 -4.57 -2.07 -20.37
N GLN A 23 -4.64 -1.63 -21.62
CA GLN A 23 -4.63 -0.22 -21.97
C GLN A 23 -6.05 0.36 -21.86
N ALA A 24 -6.13 1.62 -21.45
CA ALA A 24 -7.36 2.39 -21.52
C ALA A 24 -7.44 3.07 -22.89
N TYR A 25 -8.61 2.99 -23.52
CA TYR A 25 -8.92 3.63 -24.80
C TYR A 25 -10.09 4.57 -24.62
N ASP A 26 -10.12 5.64 -25.40
CA ASP A 26 -11.27 6.52 -25.46
C ASP A 26 -12.45 5.80 -26.16
N GLY A 27 -13.54 5.61 -25.41
CA GLY A 27 -14.79 5.04 -25.90
C GLY A 27 -15.83 6.09 -26.28
N GLY A 28 -15.43 7.37 -26.38
CA GLY A 28 -16.33 8.50 -26.63
C GLY A 28 -17.37 8.65 -25.52
N LYS A 29 -18.66 8.57 -25.86
CA LYS A 29 -19.77 8.71 -24.89
C LYS A 29 -19.75 7.69 -23.75
N LYS A 30 -19.07 6.55 -23.91
CA LYS A 30 -18.94 5.52 -22.86
C LYS A 30 -17.78 5.78 -21.89
N GLY A 31 -17.00 6.84 -22.11
CA GLY A 31 -15.78 7.13 -21.36
C GLY A 31 -14.65 6.14 -21.66
N LEU A 32 -13.70 6.03 -20.74
CA LEU A 32 -12.55 5.13 -20.89
C LEU A 32 -12.98 3.66 -20.87
N ILE A 33 -12.63 2.93 -21.94
CA ILE A 33 -12.89 1.51 -22.10
C ILE A 33 -11.60 0.70 -22.14
N ALA A 34 -11.67 -0.55 -21.69
CA ALA A 34 -10.57 -1.49 -21.78
C ALA A 34 -10.87 -2.54 -22.86
N LYS A 35 -9.86 -2.96 -23.64
CA LYS A 35 -10.02 -4.01 -24.66
C LYS A 35 -10.17 -5.40 -24.01
N GLY A 36 -10.64 -6.39 -24.78
CA GLY A 36 -10.79 -7.77 -24.33
C GLY A 36 -12.19 -8.15 -23.81
N GLY A 37 -13.20 -7.29 -24.05
CA GLY A 37 -14.59 -7.56 -23.69
C GLY A 37 -14.81 -7.63 -22.17
N MET A 38 -15.90 -8.29 -21.77
CA MET A 38 -16.32 -8.33 -20.37
C MET A 38 -15.61 -9.42 -19.53
N GLY A 39 -14.96 -10.39 -20.17
CA GLY A 39 -14.31 -11.53 -19.49
C GLY A 39 -13.35 -11.07 -18.37
N PRO A 40 -12.30 -10.28 -18.68
CA PRO A 40 -11.37 -9.79 -17.67
C PRO A 40 -12.05 -9.02 -16.53
N LYS A 41 -13.14 -8.28 -16.82
CA LYS A 41 -13.90 -7.53 -15.81
C LYS A 41 -14.58 -8.46 -14.80
N TYR A 42 -15.10 -9.60 -15.20
CA TYR A 42 -15.80 -10.54 -14.31
C TYR A 42 -14.84 -11.51 -13.60
N TYR A 43 -13.89 -12.09 -14.33
CA TYR A 43 -12.98 -13.11 -13.81
C TYR A 43 -11.88 -12.56 -12.90
N SER A 44 -11.48 -11.30 -13.06
CA SER A 44 -10.50 -10.68 -12.16
C SER A 44 -10.97 -10.66 -10.70
N SER A 45 -10.11 -11.09 -9.78
CA SER A 45 -10.32 -10.92 -8.34
C SER A 45 -9.98 -9.51 -7.90
N ILE A 46 -8.95 -8.91 -8.50
CA ILE A 46 -8.52 -7.53 -8.23
C ILE A 46 -8.38 -6.81 -9.58
N ARG A 47 -8.89 -5.57 -9.66
CA ARG A 47 -8.63 -4.66 -10.78
C ARG A 47 -8.03 -3.39 -10.23
N ILE A 48 -6.90 -3.01 -10.82
CA ILE A 48 -6.15 -1.83 -10.46
C ILE A 48 -6.20 -0.87 -11.65
N LYS A 49 -6.57 0.38 -11.39
CA LYS A 49 -6.44 1.49 -12.33
C LYS A 49 -5.18 2.26 -11.95
N LEU A 50 -4.35 2.55 -12.95
CA LEU A 50 -3.14 3.34 -12.82
C LEU A 50 -3.33 4.62 -13.61
N ASP A 51 -3.27 5.76 -12.93
CA ASP A 51 -3.32 7.08 -13.56
C ASP A 51 -2.04 7.84 -13.21
N LYS A 52 -1.47 8.56 -14.19
CA LYS A 52 -0.36 9.48 -13.91
C LYS A 52 -0.90 10.63 -13.05
N GLY A 53 -0.34 10.80 -11.85
CA GLY A 53 -0.69 11.87 -10.92
C GLY A 53 0.12 13.14 -11.19
N PHE A 54 1.38 13.16 -10.75
CA PHE A 54 2.25 14.34 -10.85
C PHE A 54 3.68 13.97 -11.27
N ASN A 55 4.43 14.94 -11.77
CA ASN A 55 5.86 14.75 -12.03
C ASN A 55 6.63 14.86 -10.69
N TYR A 56 7.41 13.84 -10.36
CA TYR A 56 8.25 13.83 -9.16
C TYR A 56 9.56 14.55 -9.48
N LYS A 57 9.72 15.75 -8.92
CA LYS A 57 10.87 16.63 -9.20
C LYS A 57 11.87 16.65 -8.05
N THR A 58 13.12 16.90 -8.38
CA THR A 58 14.18 17.23 -7.43
C THR A 58 14.87 18.52 -7.87
N MET A 59 15.47 19.23 -6.93
CA MET A 59 16.39 20.33 -7.21
C MET A 59 17.80 19.78 -7.39
N LEU A 60 18.46 20.15 -8.48
CA LEU A 60 19.89 19.93 -8.66
C LEU A 60 20.71 20.90 -7.78
N PRO A 61 21.99 20.60 -7.52
CA PRO A 61 22.90 21.55 -6.87
C PRO A 61 23.03 22.88 -7.63
N THR A 62 22.77 22.87 -8.94
CA THR A 62 22.73 24.05 -9.81
C THR A 62 21.50 24.94 -9.59
N GLY A 63 20.52 24.48 -8.81
CA GLY A 63 19.25 25.18 -8.58
C GLY A 63 18.16 24.88 -9.61
N GLU A 64 18.44 24.03 -10.60
CA GLU A 64 17.45 23.65 -11.61
C GLU A 64 16.52 22.53 -11.11
N GLU A 65 15.23 22.65 -11.42
CA GLU A 65 14.25 21.58 -11.18
C GLU A 65 14.34 20.53 -12.28
N VAL A 66 14.65 19.29 -11.90
CA VAL A 66 14.66 18.15 -12.81
C VAL A 66 13.60 17.14 -12.40
N THR A 67 12.83 16.66 -13.37
CA THR A 67 11.89 15.56 -13.16
C THR A 67 12.67 14.25 -13.10
N VAL A 68 12.65 13.61 -11.93
CA VAL A 68 13.35 12.34 -11.65
C VAL A 68 12.40 11.14 -11.60
N GLY A 69 11.09 11.39 -11.70
CA GLY A 69 10.08 10.35 -11.66
C GLY A 69 8.65 10.86 -11.84
N ILE A 70 7.69 10.00 -11.53
CA ILE A 70 6.26 10.32 -11.53
C ILE A 70 5.58 9.74 -10.28
N GLY A 71 4.63 10.48 -9.72
CA GLY A 71 3.64 9.92 -8.82
C GLY A 71 2.53 9.27 -9.64
N VAL A 72 2.20 8.01 -9.34
CA VAL A 72 1.13 7.26 -9.99
C VAL A 72 0.03 7.01 -8.97
N ASN A 73 -1.18 7.44 -9.31
CA ASN A 73 -2.38 7.13 -8.54
C ASN A 73 -2.80 5.69 -8.86
N VAL A 74 -2.86 4.86 -7.83
CA VAL A 74 -3.22 3.45 -7.90
C VAL A 74 -4.56 3.29 -7.22
N THR A 75 -5.61 3.08 -8.01
CA THR A 75 -6.97 2.88 -7.50
C THR A 75 -7.41 1.43 -7.66
N THR A 76 -7.83 0.80 -6.56
CA THR A 76 -8.34 -0.57 -6.61
C THR A 76 -9.82 -0.58 -6.99
N VAL A 77 -10.13 -0.46 -8.27
CA VAL A 77 -11.52 -0.35 -8.79
C VAL A 77 -12.38 -1.60 -8.60
N LYS A 78 -11.75 -2.76 -8.35
CA LYS A 78 -12.44 -4.00 -7.94
C LYS A 78 -11.54 -4.77 -7.00
N ASN A 79 -12.10 -5.26 -5.91
CA ASN A 79 -11.39 -6.10 -4.96
C ASN A 79 -12.32 -7.15 -4.38
N LYS A 80 -12.04 -8.44 -4.59
CA LYS A 80 -12.78 -9.56 -3.98
C LYS A 80 -12.13 -10.05 -2.68
N VAL A 81 -10.95 -9.53 -2.33
CA VAL A 81 -10.14 -10.01 -1.20
C VAL A 81 -10.13 -9.01 -0.05
N PHE A 82 -10.25 -7.71 -0.36
CA PHE A 82 -10.29 -6.61 0.60
C PHE A 82 -11.23 -5.49 0.14
N LEU A 83 -11.18 -4.34 0.81
CA LEU A 83 -11.96 -3.17 0.47
C LEU A 83 -11.64 -2.68 -0.96
N PRO A 84 -12.67 -2.44 -1.81
CA PRO A 84 -12.51 -1.79 -3.10
C PRO A 84 -12.35 -0.27 -2.93
N ASN A 85 -12.02 0.41 -4.04
CA ASN A 85 -11.90 1.86 -4.19
C ASN A 85 -10.88 2.51 -3.24
N GLN A 86 -9.89 1.74 -2.78
CA GLN A 86 -8.73 2.28 -2.08
C GLN A 86 -7.80 2.94 -3.11
N GLU A 87 -7.35 4.14 -2.80
CA GLU A 87 -6.41 4.91 -3.60
C GLU A 87 -5.11 5.12 -2.82
N ILE A 88 -3.99 4.84 -3.48
CA ILE A 88 -2.64 5.14 -2.99
C ILE A 88 -1.83 5.81 -4.08
N ILE A 89 -0.87 6.63 -3.69
CA ILE A 89 0.12 7.19 -4.60
C ILE A 89 1.40 6.39 -4.45
N ILE A 90 1.88 5.81 -5.55
CA ILE A 90 3.21 5.20 -5.61
C ILE A 90 4.17 6.14 -6.34
N ILE A 91 5.39 6.24 -5.85
CA ILE A 91 6.44 7.05 -6.48
C ILE A 91 7.28 6.14 -7.37
N LEU A 92 7.23 6.37 -8.68
CA LEU A 92 8.09 5.72 -9.67
C LEU A 92 9.25 6.63 -10.03
N LYS A 93 10.49 6.19 -9.77
CA LYS A 93 11.71 6.87 -10.22
C LYS A 93 12.25 6.16 -11.47
N GLY A 94 12.66 6.92 -12.48
CA GLY A 94 12.92 6.41 -13.83
C GLY A 94 13.77 5.14 -13.87
N GLU A 95 14.93 5.16 -13.22
CA GLU A 95 15.87 4.02 -13.24
C GLU A 95 15.67 3.03 -12.08
N LYS A 96 14.91 3.40 -11.05
CA LYS A 96 14.77 2.60 -9.81
C LYS A 96 13.45 1.84 -9.71
N GLY A 97 12.47 2.16 -10.55
CA GLY A 97 11.11 1.65 -10.41
C GLY A 97 10.42 2.25 -9.19
N ILE A 98 9.70 1.43 -8.42
CA ILE A 98 8.96 1.87 -7.23
C ILE A 98 9.93 2.25 -6.12
N ASP A 99 9.90 3.50 -5.70
CA ASP A 99 10.61 3.95 -4.49
C ASP A 99 9.73 3.69 -3.26
N GLU A 100 9.92 2.52 -2.62
CA GLU A 100 9.14 2.08 -1.46
C GLU A 100 9.19 3.10 -0.32
N LEU A 101 10.35 3.68 -0.03
CA LEU A 101 10.52 4.59 1.09
C LEU A 101 9.80 5.92 0.84
N GLU A 102 9.95 6.49 -0.35
CA GLU A 102 9.22 7.71 -0.72
C GLU A 102 7.71 7.47 -0.70
N THR A 103 7.27 6.34 -1.24
CA THR A 103 5.87 5.91 -1.26
C THR A 103 5.32 5.78 0.16
N LEU A 104 6.08 5.14 1.06
CA LEU A 104 5.71 4.95 2.46
C LEU A 104 5.61 6.28 3.21
N VAL A 105 6.62 7.14 3.09
CA VAL A 105 6.60 8.46 3.74
C VAL A 105 5.44 9.31 3.19
N PHE A 106 5.22 9.30 1.88
CA PHE A 106 4.12 10.02 1.25
C PHE A 106 2.77 9.54 1.80
N PHE A 107 2.56 8.23 1.90
CA PHE A 107 1.36 7.66 2.50
C PHE A 107 1.16 8.08 3.95
N LEU A 108 2.21 7.99 4.77
CA LEU A 108 2.13 8.37 6.20
C LEU A 108 1.80 9.85 6.39
N VAL A 109 2.34 10.72 5.53
CA VAL A 109 2.02 12.15 5.53
C VAL A 109 0.58 12.38 5.11
N GLN A 110 0.15 11.77 4.00
CA GLN A 110 -1.21 11.93 3.46
C GLN A 110 -2.29 11.43 4.43
N LYS A 111 -1.99 10.40 5.22
CA LYS A 111 -2.89 9.83 6.22
C LYS A 111 -2.70 10.42 7.62
N GLU A 112 -1.89 11.47 7.75
CA GLU A 112 -1.60 12.15 9.03
C GLU A 112 -1.10 11.20 10.14
N LEU A 113 -0.43 10.11 9.74
CA LEU A 113 0.12 9.10 10.65
C LEU A 113 1.47 9.53 11.26
N ILE A 114 2.07 10.59 10.72
CA ILE A 114 3.28 11.23 11.24
C ILE A 114 3.06 12.73 11.34
N LYS A 115 3.72 13.39 12.30
CA LYS A 115 3.51 14.82 12.53
C LYS A 115 4.27 15.66 11.50
N LEU A 116 3.63 16.72 11.03
CA LEU A 116 4.23 17.78 10.23
C LEU A 116 4.43 19.03 11.08
N SER A 117 5.56 19.71 10.90
CA SER A 117 5.85 21.00 11.53
C SER A 117 6.60 21.87 10.51
N GLY A 118 5.85 22.59 9.68
CA GLY A 118 6.38 23.24 8.48
C GLY A 118 6.95 22.19 7.52
N SER A 119 8.20 22.37 7.08
CA SER A 119 8.89 21.41 6.21
C SER A 119 9.40 20.15 6.92
N TRP A 120 9.33 20.11 8.26
CA TRP A 120 9.82 18.99 9.06
C TRP A 120 8.76 17.91 9.25
N LYS A 121 9.18 16.65 9.07
CA LYS A 121 8.40 15.44 9.32
C LYS A 121 8.97 14.76 10.56
N LYS A 122 8.09 14.32 11.46
CA LYS A 122 8.48 13.73 12.75
C LYS A 122 7.84 12.38 12.95
N ILE A 123 8.69 11.37 13.17
CA ILE A 123 8.28 10.01 13.53
C ILE A 123 8.68 9.77 14.97
N LYS A 124 7.70 9.57 15.84
CA LYS A 124 7.92 9.23 17.24
C LYS A 124 7.75 7.73 17.45
N ILE A 125 8.79 7.08 17.96
CA ILE A 125 8.82 5.66 18.29
C ILE A 125 9.20 5.54 19.75
N ARG A 126 8.25 5.18 20.61
CA ARG A 126 8.45 5.13 22.07
C ARG A 126 9.07 6.46 22.58
N ASN A 127 10.30 6.43 23.09
CA ASN A 127 11.04 7.57 23.62
C ASN A 127 11.99 8.22 22.60
N LYS A 128 12.04 7.73 21.36
CA LYS A 128 12.86 8.28 20.28
C LYS A 128 12.00 9.11 19.32
N GLU A 129 12.51 10.25 18.89
CA GLU A 129 11.90 11.07 17.84
C GLU A 129 12.91 11.24 16.69
N LEU A 130 12.48 10.87 15.49
CA LEU A 130 13.24 11.10 14.26
C LEU A 130 12.60 12.26 13.50
N SER A 131 13.37 13.33 13.30
CA SER A 131 12.96 14.51 12.53
C SER A 131 13.74 14.60 11.22
N PHE A 132 13.05 14.78 10.09
CA PHE A 132 13.68 14.93 8.78
C PHE A 132 12.87 15.87 7.87
N GLN A 133 13.55 16.57 6.96
CA GLN A 133 12.89 17.50 6.02
C GLN A 133 12.52 16.81 4.70
N SER A 134 13.43 15.99 4.18
CA SER A 134 13.28 15.28 2.91
C SER A 134 13.59 13.79 3.09
N VAL A 135 13.03 12.97 2.21
CA VAL A 135 13.31 11.53 2.20
C VAL A 135 14.76 11.24 1.83
N ARG A 136 15.43 12.13 1.08
CA ARG A 136 16.89 12.06 0.89
C ARG A 136 17.63 12.17 2.23
N LYS A 137 17.33 13.17 3.05
CA LYS A 137 17.94 13.29 4.38
C LYS A 137 17.60 12.08 5.25
N LEU A 138 16.38 11.58 5.16
CA LEU A 138 16.00 10.33 5.82
C LEU A 138 16.90 9.18 5.35
N ARG A 139 17.09 8.96 4.05
CA ARG A 139 18.00 7.95 3.47
C ARG A 139 19.44 8.10 3.97
N GLU A 140 19.96 9.33 4.02
CA GLU A 140 21.32 9.59 4.54
C GLU A 140 21.46 9.22 6.03
N HIS A 141 20.40 9.38 6.83
CA HIS A 141 20.37 8.93 8.23
C HIS A 141 20.25 7.40 8.32
N ILE A 142 19.51 6.79 7.40
CA ILE A 142 19.27 5.34 7.31
C ILE A 142 20.54 4.57 6.99
N GLU A 143 21.26 5.01 5.96
CA GLU A 143 22.44 4.29 5.44
C GLU A 143 23.60 4.28 6.45
N LYS A 144 23.57 5.16 7.46
CA LYS A 144 24.63 5.33 8.45
C LYS A 144 24.34 4.67 9.81
N LYS A 145 23.14 4.13 10.06
CA LYS A 145 22.74 3.64 11.40
C LYS A 145 21.91 2.36 11.38
N GLU A 146 22.28 1.40 12.22
CA GLU A 146 21.58 0.11 12.42
C GLU A 146 20.15 0.26 13.00
N GLU A 147 19.87 1.39 13.64
CA GLU A 147 18.55 1.75 14.21
C GLU A 147 17.42 1.87 13.16
N TRP A 148 17.75 1.90 11.87
CA TRP A 148 16.79 2.06 10.78
C TRP A 148 15.75 0.93 10.69
N LYS A 149 16.15 -0.32 10.89
CA LYS A 149 15.24 -1.46 10.75
C LYS A 149 14.03 -1.28 11.66
N GLU A 150 14.24 -0.74 12.86
CA GLU A 150 13.17 -0.42 13.80
C GLU A 150 12.24 0.69 13.31
N VAL A 151 12.77 1.78 12.73
CA VAL A 151 11.97 2.89 12.17
C VAL A 151 11.15 2.43 10.98
N HIS A 152 11.76 1.67 10.07
CA HIS A 152 11.08 1.12 8.91
C HIS A 152 9.97 0.15 9.30
N ASP A 153 10.25 -0.77 10.21
CA ASP A 153 9.26 -1.69 10.77
C ASP A 153 8.10 -0.92 11.44
N TYR A 154 8.41 0.17 12.16
CA TYR A 154 7.41 1.01 12.78
C TYR A 154 6.52 1.71 11.75
N MET A 155 7.11 2.26 10.68
CA MET A 155 6.34 2.85 9.59
C MET A 155 5.41 1.82 8.94
N LYS A 156 5.89 0.59 8.71
CA LYS A 156 5.04 -0.51 8.22
C LYS A 156 3.93 -0.86 9.22
N PHE A 157 4.24 -0.86 10.51
CA PHE A 157 3.24 -1.05 11.56
C PHE A 157 2.17 0.05 11.56
N LEU A 158 2.53 1.33 11.36
CA LEU A 158 1.56 2.42 11.26
C LEU A 158 0.59 2.21 10.08
N VAL A 159 1.10 1.75 8.94
CA VAL A 159 0.27 1.40 7.77
C VAL A 159 -0.65 0.23 8.09
N LEU A 160 -0.12 -0.85 8.69
CA LEU A 160 -0.90 -2.01 9.09
C LEU A 160 -2.03 -1.61 10.05
N ASN A 161 -1.69 -0.84 11.08
CA ASN A 161 -2.63 -0.38 12.09
C ASN A 161 -3.76 0.49 11.48
N TYR A 162 -3.41 1.38 10.54
CA TYR A 162 -4.39 2.17 9.80
C TYR A 162 -5.36 1.28 9.01
N TYR A 163 -4.88 0.28 8.28
CA TYR A 163 -5.79 -0.59 7.53
C TYR A 163 -6.64 -1.51 8.42
N CYS A 164 -6.08 -1.97 9.54
CA CYS A 164 -6.82 -2.72 10.55
C CYS A 164 -7.93 -1.87 11.22
N SER A 165 -7.75 -0.55 11.36
CA SER A 165 -8.77 0.31 11.96
C SER A 165 -9.96 0.57 11.03
N ILE A 166 -9.75 0.56 9.71
CA ILE A 166 -10.81 0.82 8.73
C ILE A 166 -11.46 -0.44 8.14
N SER A 167 -10.87 -1.62 8.35
CA SER A 167 -11.37 -2.87 7.77
C SER A 167 -11.34 -4.01 8.79
N PRO A 168 -12.52 -4.44 9.31
CA PRO A 168 -12.63 -5.59 10.21
C PRO A 168 -12.04 -6.87 9.62
N LEU A 169 -12.31 -7.16 8.33
CA LEU A 169 -11.76 -8.33 7.65
C LEU A 169 -10.23 -8.28 7.54
N PHE A 170 -9.67 -7.09 7.26
CA PHE A 170 -8.22 -6.92 7.24
C PHE A 170 -7.63 -7.10 8.65
N LYS A 171 -8.29 -6.54 9.67
CA LYS A 171 -7.90 -6.71 11.07
C LYS A 171 -7.85 -8.18 11.46
N ILE A 172 -8.92 -8.94 11.20
CA ILE A 172 -9.01 -10.38 11.49
C ILE A 172 -7.87 -11.15 10.79
N ARG A 173 -7.64 -10.86 9.51
CA ARG A 173 -6.61 -11.53 8.71
C ARG A 173 -5.20 -11.28 9.23
N PHE A 174 -4.91 -10.06 9.67
CA PHE A 174 -3.57 -9.62 10.08
C PHE A 174 -3.45 -9.36 11.58
N ILE A 175 -4.35 -9.92 12.40
CA ILE A 175 -4.39 -9.65 13.85
C ILE A 175 -3.10 -10.09 14.56
N LYS A 176 -2.47 -11.17 14.08
CA LYS A 176 -1.22 -11.68 14.65
C LYS A 176 -0.06 -10.73 14.37
N GLU A 177 0.03 -10.20 13.15
CA GLU A 177 1.01 -9.20 12.74
C GLU A 177 0.79 -7.89 13.50
N LEU A 178 -0.48 -7.49 13.68
CA LEU A 178 -0.86 -6.31 14.45
C LEU A 178 -0.39 -6.45 15.90
N TRP A 179 -0.71 -7.56 16.56
CA TRP A 179 -0.27 -7.82 17.94
C TRP A 179 1.24 -7.88 18.11
N LYS A 180 1.97 -8.44 17.13
CA LYS A 180 3.45 -8.40 17.12
C LYS A 180 3.96 -6.95 17.06
N GLY A 181 3.35 -6.14 16.19
CA GLY A 181 3.65 -4.72 16.09
C GLY A 181 3.33 -3.94 17.37
N GLU A 182 2.20 -4.20 18.00
CA GLU A 182 1.78 -3.55 19.25
C GLU A 182 2.68 -3.93 20.43
N ALA A 183 3.09 -5.20 20.52
CA ALA A 183 4.09 -5.64 21.49
C ALA A 183 5.42 -4.92 21.29
N LYS A 184 5.85 -4.75 20.03
CA LYS A 184 7.10 -4.06 19.69
C LYS A 184 6.99 -2.54 19.85
N PHE A 185 5.88 -1.89 19.55
CA PHE A 185 5.85 -0.43 19.40
C PHE A 185 4.84 0.29 20.29
N ALA A 186 3.78 -0.38 20.72
CA ALA A 186 2.67 0.20 21.49
C ALA A 186 2.62 -0.27 22.96
N GLY A 187 3.73 -0.82 23.48
CA GLY A 187 3.84 -1.21 24.89
C GLY A 187 3.03 -2.44 25.27
N GLY A 188 2.70 -3.32 24.32
CA GLY A 188 2.08 -4.62 24.61
C GLY A 188 0.55 -4.60 24.81
N LYS A 189 -0.10 -3.44 24.66
CA LYS A 189 -1.57 -3.39 24.61
C LYS A 189 -2.03 -4.04 23.31
N LYS A 190 -2.64 -5.22 23.43
CA LYS A 190 -3.21 -5.94 22.28
C LYS A 190 -4.56 -5.36 21.91
N THR A 191 -4.75 -5.05 20.63
CA THR A 191 -6.06 -4.76 20.06
C THR A 191 -7.01 -5.91 20.36
N LYS A 192 -8.17 -5.60 20.94
CA LYS A 192 -9.25 -6.57 21.17
C LYS A 192 -10.12 -6.65 19.91
N LEU A 193 -10.53 -7.87 19.56
CA LEU A 193 -11.56 -8.09 18.56
C LEU A 193 -12.93 -7.82 19.18
N LEU A 194 -13.85 -7.28 18.38
CA LEU A 194 -15.27 -7.26 18.71
C LEU A 194 -15.84 -8.69 18.65
N GLU A 195 -17.04 -8.90 19.19
CA GLU A 195 -17.64 -10.25 19.31
C GLU A 195 -17.87 -10.90 17.93
N ASP A 196 -18.32 -10.12 16.95
CA ASP A 196 -18.49 -10.53 15.55
C ASP A 196 -17.15 -10.82 14.86
N GLU A 197 -16.14 -9.97 15.12
CA GLU A 197 -14.78 -10.15 14.61
C GLU A 197 -14.13 -11.42 15.18
N GLN A 198 -14.35 -11.69 16.48
CA GLN A 198 -13.85 -12.87 17.18
C GLN A 198 -14.49 -14.14 16.63
N THR A 199 -15.81 -14.15 16.46
CA THR A 199 -16.54 -15.27 15.84
C THR A 199 -16.00 -15.59 14.44
N THR A 200 -15.78 -14.54 13.63
CA THR A 200 -15.24 -14.68 12.29
C THR A 200 -13.79 -15.19 12.30
N TYR A 201 -12.97 -14.71 13.24
CA TYR A 201 -11.60 -15.16 13.42
C TYR A 201 -11.53 -16.64 13.79
N ASP A 202 -12.35 -17.09 14.73
CA ASP A 202 -12.38 -18.48 15.19
C ASP A 202 -12.84 -19.43 14.07
N TYR A 203 -13.83 -19.01 13.27
CA TYR A 203 -14.25 -19.74 12.07
C TYR A 203 -13.16 -19.81 10.99
N ALA A 204 -12.48 -18.69 10.72
CA ALA A 204 -11.37 -18.68 9.76
C ALA A 204 -10.24 -19.61 10.22
N LYS A 205 -9.96 -19.64 11.52
CA LYS A 205 -8.96 -20.52 12.13
C LYS A 205 -9.34 -21.99 11.97
N SER A 206 -10.61 -22.36 12.17
CA SER A 206 -11.07 -23.74 12.04
C SER A 206 -10.99 -24.29 10.61
N ILE A 207 -11.08 -23.44 9.59
CA ILE A 207 -10.91 -23.86 8.17
C ILE A 207 -9.44 -24.03 7.80
N SER A 208 -8.55 -23.28 8.47
CA SER A 208 -7.10 -23.31 8.19
C SER A 208 -6.33 -24.43 8.91
N THR A 209 -7.02 -25.25 9.70
CA THR A 209 -6.45 -26.39 10.45
C THR A 209 -6.85 -27.69 9.78
#